data_AF-A0AAE0NSU6-F1
#
_entry.id   AF-A0AAE0NSU6-F1
#
_cell.length_a   1.000
_cell.length_b   1.000
_cell.length_c   1.000
_cell.angle_alpha   90.00
_cell.angle_beta   90.00
_cell.angle_gamma   90.00
#
_symmetry.space_group_name_H-M   'P 1'
#
loop_
_entity.id
_entity.type
_entity.pdbx_description
1 polymer ?
#
loop_
_entity_poly.entity_id
_entity_poly.type
_entity_poly.pdbx_seq_one_letter_code
_entity_poly.pdbx_strand_id
1 'polypeptide(L)'
;MRFSIVLPALVASLTAAKETRTFAVLRHYGKGPLTTCRADPVVNPGVPSSHVHMVMGASNFGLNSTGADLRQSRCTTAIPKADLSAYWTPQLYFKDPITGKFEQVEMFYMNVYYFFEPTNNPIEAFPVGLQMVSGDASLRAAPQKNGDTNVDPSKGPVFPGSITCPRSNDNIPAWPAGSDGSMAGIQSTNNKGEGIGFPFQDCDGYASPMRMDLHFPSCYNQTAGLTNFRENTRFPEDRGGGKKDCPDGWLHMPHMFYEVYWNTHKLLPRFKDLIGKESPFVWSNGDATGFSVHGDFIAGWDEAVLQHIIDTCDVGHQGIHNCPGLQGGVNDPSDSCTIECPVGEVTDGQLDELPGNNPVRGWQYG
;
A
#
# COMPACT_ATOMS: atom_id res chain seq x y z
N MET A 1 32.17 36.77 46.21
CA MET A 1 31.28 36.52 45.06
C MET A 1 31.15 35.02 44.88
N ARG A 2 29.95 34.47 45.08
CA ARG A 2 29.66 33.03 44.88
C ARG A 2 29.33 32.82 43.40
N PHE A 3 30.09 31.98 42.71
CA PHE A 3 29.78 31.55 41.36
C PHE A 3 28.67 30.49 41.43
N SER A 4 27.46 30.84 41.00
CA SER A 4 26.40 29.88 40.77
C SER A 4 26.67 29.15 39.45
N ILE A 5 27.04 27.87 39.55
CA ILE A 5 27.09 26.96 38.41
C ILE A 5 25.64 26.61 38.07
N VAL A 6 25.15 27.10 36.93
CA VAL A 6 23.89 26.65 36.34
C VAL A 6 24.20 25.39 35.54
N LEU A 7 23.85 24.22 36.09
CA LEU A 7 23.81 22.98 35.31
C LEU A 7 22.63 23.08 34.33
N PRO A 8 22.81 22.85 33.02
CA PRO A 8 21.68 22.68 32.13
C PRO A 8 20.97 21.39 32.52
N ALA A 9 19.72 21.48 32.95
CA ALA A 9 18.86 20.32 33.09
C ALA A 9 18.64 19.75 31.70
N LEU A 10 19.21 18.57 31.42
CA LEU A 10 18.75 17.73 30.31
C LEU A 10 17.30 17.38 30.63
N VAL A 11 16.35 18.05 29.98
CA VAL A 11 14.98 17.54 29.90
C VAL A 11 15.08 16.33 28.98
N ALA A 12 15.26 15.15 29.57
CA ALA A 12 14.94 13.92 28.89
C ALA A 12 13.44 14.02 28.56
N SER A 13 13.13 14.27 27.29
CA SER A 13 11.79 14.09 26.76
C SER A 13 11.45 12.62 26.96
N LEU A 14 10.80 12.31 28.10
CA LEU A 14 10.00 11.11 28.28
C LEU A 14 8.90 11.19 27.23
N THR A 15 9.21 10.75 26.01
CA THR A 15 8.21 10.59 24.96
C THR A 15 7.22 9.56 25.47
N ALA A 16 6.02 10.05 25.79
CA ALA A 16 5.00 9.31 26.50
C ALA A 16 4.50 8.14 25.66
N ALA A 17 4.18 7.03 26.34
CA ALA A 17 3.40 5.96 25.76
C ALA A 17 2.12 6.53 25.11
N LYS A 18 1.81 6.06 23.91
CA LYS A 18 0.56 6.36 23.22
C LYS A 18 -0.48 5.33 23.64
N GLU A 19 -1.54 5.78 24.30
CA GLU A 19 -2.54 4.86 24.88
C GLU A 19 -3.69 4.54 23.92
N THR A 20 -3.97 5.42 22.96
CA THR A 20 -5.09 5.28 22.01
C THR A 20 -4.62 5.51 20.58
N ARG A 21 -5.19 4.73 19.65
CA ARG A 21 -4.95 4.92 18.22
C ARG A 21 -5.53 6.26 17.78
N THR A 22 -4.74 7.01 17.03
CA THR A 22 -5.20 8.14 16.22
C THR A 22 -4.83 7.87 14.77
N PHE A 23 -5.50 8.51 13.82
CA PHE A 23 -5.15 8.34 12.42
C PHE A 23 -5.52 9.51 11.53
N ALA A 24 -4.91 9.52 10.34
CA ALA A 24 -5.27 10.44 9.28
C ALA A 24 -5.08 9.79 7.92
N VAL A 25 -5.98 10.10 6.98
CA VAL A 25 -5.96 9.55 5.63
C VAL A 25 -5.21 10.50 4.68
N LEU A 26 -4.11 10.05 4.12
CA LEU A 26 -3.49 10.68 2.95
C LEU A 26 -4.36 10.37 1.72
N ARG A 27 -4.77 11.43 1.03
CA ARG A 27 -5.47 11.36 -0.24
C ARG A 27 -4.56 11.89 -1.34
N HIS A 28 -4.80 11.40 -2.54
CA HIS A 28 -4.18 11.90 -3.75
C HIS A 28 -5.20 12.66 -4.60
N TYR A 29 -4.75 13.69 -5.31
CA TYR A 29 -5.57 14.47 -6.26
C TYR A 29 -5.24 14.10 -7.71
N GLY A 30 -6.01 14.66 -8.65
CA GLY A 30 -5.83 14.42 -10.08
C GLY A 30 -6.73 13.31 -10.63
N LYS A 31 -6.51 12.96 -11.91
CA LYS A 31 -7.39 12.05 -12.67
C LYS A 31 -6.90 10.61 -12.76
N GLY A 32 -5.81 10.27 -12.10
CA GLY A 32 -5.17 8.96 -12.21
C GLY A 32 -3.82 8.93 -11.51
N PRO A 33 -3.01 7.89 -11.77
CA PRO A 33 -1.69 7.77 -11.16
C PRO A 33 -0.70 8.80 -11.66
N LEU A 34 0.41 8.95 -10.94
CA LEU A 34 1.58 9.71 -11.39
C LEU A 34 2.10 9.12 -12.72
N THR A 35 2.21 7.79 -12.76
CA THR A 35 2.56 7.00 -13.94
C THR A 35 2.16 5.53 -13.71
N THR A 36 1.99 4.78 -14.80
CA THR A 36 1.87 3.31 -14.79
C THR A 36 3.01 2.75 -15.63
N CYS A 37 3.99 2.08 -15.01
CA CYS A 37 5.28 1.78 -15.65
C CYS A 37 5.97 0.56 -15.05
N ARG A 38 6.84 -0.10 -15.82
CA ARG A 38 7.83 -1.06 -15.29
C ARG A 38 8.99 -0.34 -14.61
N ALA A 39 8.70 0.38 -13.53
CA ALA A 39 9.70 1.06 -12.72
C ALA A 39 9.57 0.64 -11.25
N ASP A 40 10.71 0.29 -10.66
CA ASP A 40 10.82 -0.09 -9.25
C ASP A 40 12.27 0.18 -8.78
N PRO A 41 12.53 1.37 -8.23
CA PRO A 41 13.85 1.74 -7.74
C PRO A 41 14.28 1.00 -6.46
N VAL A 42 13.41 0.18 -5.85
CA VAL A 42 13.70 -0.57 -4.62
C VAL A 42 14.14 -1.99 -4.96
N VAL A 43 13.34 -2.71 -5.75
CA VAL A 43 13.60 -4.12 -6.10
C VAL A 43 14.46 -4.25 -7.36
N ASN A 44 14.32 -3.34 -8.32
CA ASN A 44 15.01 -3.40 -9.61
C ASN A 44 15.70 -2.06 -9.97
N PRO A 45 16.63 -1.55 -9.12
CA PRO A 45 17.25 -0.25 -9.34
C PRO A 45 18.00 -0.17 -10.67
N GLY A 46 17.73 0.89 -11.43
CA GLY A 46 18.38 1.24 -12.69
C GLY A 46 17.89 0.49 -13.92
N VAL A 47 16.95 -0.46 -13.78
CA VAL A 47 16.45 -1.29 -14.90
C VAL A 47 14.92 -1.41 -14.86
N PRO A 48 14.26 -1.73 -15.98
CA PRO A 48 12.83 -1.99 -15.98
C PRO A 48 12.44 -3.09 -14.98
N SER A 49 11.53 -2.79 -14.06
CA SER A 49 11.06 -3.73 -13.03
C SER A 49 10.41 -4.96 -13.64
N SER A 50 10.39 -6.09 -12.93
CA SER A 50 9.86 -7.36 -13.50
C SER A 50 8.41 -7.29 -14.02
N HIS A 51 7.60 -6.35 -13.53
CA HIS A 51 6.20 -6.14 -13.93
C HIS A 51 5.77 -4.68 -13.72
N VAL A 52 4.61 -4.32 -14.25
CA VAL A 52 4.09 -2.94 -14.24
C VAL A 52 3.54 -2.57 -12.86
N HIS A 53 3.94 -1.40 -12.38
CA HIS A 53 3.38 -0.78 -11.19
C HIS A 53 2.51 0.42 -11.56
N MET A 54 1.46 0.62 -10.78
CA MET A 54 0.74 1.90 -10.67
C MET A 54 1.42 2.71 -9.57
N VAL A 55 1.82 3.94 -9.88
CA VAL A 55 2.64 4.77 -9.00
C VAL A 55 1.90 6.05 -8.60
N MET A 56 1.92 6.37 -7.31
CA MET A 56 1.47 7.62 -6.71
C MET A 56 2.65 8.33 -6.04
N GLY A 57 2.58 9.65 -5.89
CA GLY A 57 3.56 10.44 -5.16
C GLY A 57 4.37 11.37 -6.05
N ALA A 58 5.67 11.47 -5.78
CA ALA A 58 6.52 12.55 -6.25
C ALA A 58 7.05 12.39 -7.70
N SER A 59 7.12 13.50 -8.43
CA SER A 59 7.45 13.53 -9.87
C SER A 59 8.88 13.15 -10.25
N ASN A 60 9.81 13.05 -9.31
CA ASN A 60 11.16 12.53 -9.60
C ASN A 60 11.25 11.00 -9.42
N PHE A 61 10.11 10.31 -9.30
CA PHE A 61 10.06 8.86 -9.39
C PHE A 61 10.58 8.37 -10.76
N GLY A 62 11.30 7.26 -10.75
CA GLY A 62 12.01 6.72 -11.90
C GLY A 62 12.78 5.45 -11.52
N LEU A 63 13.57 4.92 -12.46
CA LEU A 63 14.21 3.61 -12.32
C LEU A 63 15.24 3.54 -11.17
N ASN A 64 15.79 4.66 -10.72
CA ASN A 64 16.87 4.69 -9.71
C ASN A 64 16.68 5.82 -8.68
N SER A 65 15.42 6.22 -8.44
CA SER A 65 15.12 7.33 -7.55
C SER A 65 15.43 7.01 -6.08
N THR A 66 16.08 7.96 -5.42
CA THR A 66 16.34 7.95 -3.98
C THR A 66 15.42 8.93 -3.26
N GLY A 67 15.36 8.89 -1.92
CA GLY A 67 14.63 9.91 -1.16
C GLY A 67 15.08 11.34 -1.45
N ALA A 68 16.38 11.55 -1.69
CA ALA A 68 16.92 12.86 -2.05
C ALA A 68 16.41 13.35 -3.41
N ASP A 69 16.28 12.44 -4.39
CA ASP A 69 15.70 12.76 -5.70
C ASP A 69 14.22 13.11 -5.55
N LEU A 70 13.48 12.33 -4.77
CA LEU A 70 12.05 12.59 -4.54
C LEU A 70 11.81 13.95 -3.88
N ARG A 71 12.64 14.35 -2.91
CA ARG A 71 12.55 15.68 -2.28
C ARG A 71 12.81 16.86 -3.22
N GLN A 72 13.37 16.61 -4.40
CA GLN A 72 13.57 17.61 -5.46
C GLN A 72 12.46 17.60 -6.52
N SER A 73 11.38 16.84 -6.29
CA SER A 73 10.26 16.76 -7.23
C SER A 73 9.57 18.10 -7.42
N ARG A 74 9.22 18.42 -8.66
CA ARG A 74 8.46 19.63 -9.00
C ARG A 74 6.98 19.55 -8.60
N CYS A 75 6.43 18.35 -8.48
CA CYS A 75 5.07 18.09 -8.01
C CYS A 75 4.96 16.72 -7.35
N THR A 76 3.81 16.44 -6.72
CA THR A 76 3.43 15.15 -6.14
C THR A 76 1.94 14.92 -6.36
N THR A 77 1.46 13.69 -6.43
CA THR A 77 0.00 13.42 -6.43
C THR A 77 -0.62 13.54 -5.04
N ALA A 78 0.18 13.55 -3.97
CA ALA A 78 -0.30 13.74 -2.60
C ALA A 78 -0.93 15.13 -2.39
N ILE A 79 -2.01 15.24 -1.63
CA ILE A 79 -2.62 16.55 -1.35
C ILE A 79 -1.67 17.47 -0.55
N PRO A 80 -1.02 17.04 0.56
CA PRO A 80 -0.03 17.86 1.24
C PRO A 80 1.23 18.06 0.38
N LYS A 81 1.66 19.31 0.19
CA LYS A 81 2.88 19.62 -0.58
C LYS A 81 4.16 19.08 0.04
N ALA A 82 4.14 18.91 1.37
CA ALA A 82 5.26 18.37 2.13
C ALA A 82 5.47 16.87 1.91
N ASP A 83 4.53 16.17 1.29
CA ASP A 83 4.68 14.74 0.98
C ASP A 83 5.19 14.52 -0.45
N LEU A 84 6.51 14.40 -0.55
CA LEU A 84 7.17 13.97 -1.78
C LEU A 84 7.61 12.51 -1.68
N SER A 85 6.87 11.64 -0.98
CA SER A 85 7.12 10.20 -0.99
C SER A 85 6.65 9.56 -2.30
N ALA A 86 7.06 8.32 -2.54
CA ALA A 86 6.55 7.48 -3.63
C ALA A 86 5.87 6.24 -3.06
N TYR A 87 4.70 5.91 -3.61
CA TYR A 87 3.84 4.79 -3.19
C TYR A 87 3.45 4.01 -4.45
N TRP A 88 3.69 2.71 -4.52
CA TRP A 88 3.28 1.95 -5.70
C TRP A 88 2.86 0.52 -5.38
N THR A 89 2.05 -0.03 -6.28
CA THR A 89 1.45 -1.35 -6.18
C THR A 89 1.42 -2.00 -7.57
N PRO A 90 1.30 -3.33 -7.70
CA PRO A 90 1.14 -3.95 -9.01
C PRO A 90 -0.11 -3.43 -9.71
N GLN A 91 0.01 -3.15 -11.00
CA GLN A 91 -1.13 -2.78 -11.83
C GLN A 91 -2.05 -4.00 -12.02
N LEU A 92 -3.35 -3.79 -11.86
CA LEU A 92 -4.37 -4.80 -12.16
C LEU A 92 -4.67 -4.82 -13.67
N TYR A 93 -4.75 -6.02 -14.24
CA TYR A 93 -5.18 -6.23 -15.62
C TYR A 93 -6.45 -7.08 -15.66
N PHE A 94 -7.30 -6.78 -16.63
CA PHE A 94 -8.44 -7.60 -17.02
C PHE A 94 -8.05 -8.44 -18.23
N LYS A 95 -8.30 -9.74 -18.15
CA LYS A 95 -8.18 -10.66 -19.27
C LYS A 95 -9.57 -10.87 -19.86
N ASP A 96 -9.78 -10.35 -21.06
CA ASP A 96 -11.06 -10.44 -21.73
C ASP A 96 -11.40 -11.91 -22.05
N PRO A 97 -12.54 -12.46 -21.56
CA PRO A 97 -12.84 -13.88 -21.73
C PRO A 97 -13.22 -14.27 -23.16
N ILE A 98 -13.52 -13.31 -24.03
CA ILE A 98 -13.90 -13.54 -25.43
C ILE A 98 -12.65 -13.50 -26.32
N THR A 99 -11.81 -12.48 -26.15
CA THR A 99 -10.66 -12.24 -27.02
C THR A 99 -9.35 -12.81 -26.47
N GLY A 100 -9.27 -13.07 -25.17
CA GLY A 100 -8.05 -13.46 -24.46
C GLY A 100 -7.04 -12.32 -24.27
N LYS A 101 -7.32 -11.11 -24.78
CA LYS A 101 -6.46 -9.93 -24.67
C LYS A 101 -6.52 -9.32 -23.27
N PHE A 102 -5.46 -8.63 -22.90
CA PHE A 102 -5.34 -7.92 -21.62
C PHE A 102 -5.60 -6.43 -21.81
N GLU A 103 -6.16 -5.80 -20.79
CA GLU A 103 -6.21 -4.34 -20.67
C GLU A 103 -6.05 -3.93 -19.21
N GLN A 104 -5.49 -2.75 -18.96
CA GLN A 104 -5.39 -2.23 -17.60
C GLN A 104 -6.78 -2.00 -17.01
N VAL A 105 -6.98 -2.44 -15.76
CA VAL A 105 -8.11 -1.98 -14.97
C VAL A 105 -7.76 -0.59 -14.43
N GLU A 106 -8.59 0.39 -14.74
CA GLU A 106 -8.39 1.76 -14.27
C GLU A 106 -8.41 1.81 -12.74
N MET A 107 -7.36 2.37 -12.12
CA MET A 107 -7.38 2.71 -10.70
C MET A 107 -8.46 3.77 -10.47
N PHE A 108 -9.39 3.51 -9.56
CA PHE A 108 -10.40 4.49 -9.18
C PHE A 108 -9.81 5.56 -8.27
N TYR A 109 -9.20 5.15 -7.16
CA TYR A 109 -8.38 6.00 -6.30
C TYR A 109 -7.48 5.14 -5.40
N MET A 110 -6.48 5.79 -4.81
CA MET A 110 -5.66 5.25 -3.74
C MET A 110 -5.73 6.20 -2.55
N ASN A 111 -5.90 5.63 -1.36
CA ASN A 111 -5.68 6.31 -0.09
C ASN A 111 -4.54 5.60 0.66
N VAL A 112 -3.79 6.36 1.44
CA VAL A 112 -2.80 5.82 2.38
C VAL A 112 -3.18 6.27 3.78
N TYR A 113 -3.53 5.32 4.63
CA TYR A 113 -3.84 5.60 6.02
C TYR A 113 -2.54 5.64 6.81
N TYR A 114 -2.37 6.66 7.63
CA TYR A 114 -1.29 6.76 8.60
C TYR A 114 -1.89 6.49 9.97
N PHE A 115 -1.63 5.30 10.51
CA PHE A 115 -2.04 4.90 11.84
C PHE A 115 -0.94 5.17 12.84
N PHE A 116 -1.31 5.85 13.93
CA PHE A 116 -0.43 6.06 15.06
C PHE A 116 -0.94 5.17 16.19
N GLU A 117 -0.48 3.91 16.18
CA GLU A 117 -0.99 2.84 17.05
C GLU A 117 -0.65 3.09 18.53
N PRO A 118 -1.41 2.53 19.48
CA PRO A 118 -1.00 2.50 20.87
C PRO A 118 0.35 1.77 21.02
N THR A 119 1.30 2.37 21.73
CA THR A 119 2.66 1.86 21.88
C THR A 119 3.33 2.47 23.11
N ASN A 120 4.36 1.78 23.63
CA ASN A 120 5.25 2.33 24.66
C ASN A 120 6.45 3.08 24.07
N ASN A 121 6.63 3.07 22.74
CA ASN A 121 7.70 3.78 22.05
C ASN A 121 7.21 5.14 21.51
N PRO A 122 8.06 6.17 21.41
CA PRO A 122 7.76 7.32 20.55
C PRO A 122 7.50 6.86 19.13
N ILE A 123 6.49 7.44 18.48
CA ILE A 123 6.31 7.32 17.03
C ILE A 123 7.06 8.48 16.38
N GLU A 124 7.97 8.16 15.48
CA GLU A 124 8.84 9.10 14.79
C GLU A 124 8.53 9.15 13.29
N ALA A 125 8.74 10.32 12.68
CA ALA A 125 8.62 10.49 11.24
C ALA A 125 9.53 9.52 10.46
N PHE A 126 9.08 9.11 9.27
CA PHE A 126 9.93 8.32 8.37
C PHE A 126 11.19 9.09 8.01
N PRO A 127 12.38 8.49 8.18
CA PRO A 127 13.61 9.08 7.65
C PRO A 127 13.51 9.22 6.14
N VAL A 128 13.92 10.37 5.59
CA VAL A 128 13.92 10.56 4.12
C VAL A 128 14.74 9.48 3.44
N GLY A 129 14.15 8.82 2.44
CA GLY A 129 14.78 7.75 1.68
C GLY A 129 14.62 6.36 2.27
N LEU A 130 13.92 6.19 3.40
CA LEU A 130 13.53 4.87 3.89
C LEU A 130 12.75 4.13 2.80
N GLN A 131 13.22 2.94 2.45
CA GLN A 131 12.61 2.04 1.48
C GLN A 131 11.90 0.89 2.21
N MET A 132 10.67 0.61 1.83
CA MET A 132 9.90 -0.52 2.35
C MET A 132 9.23 -1.28 1.21
N VAL A 133 9.14 -2.60 1.39
CA VAL A 133 8.31 -3.49 0.57
C VAL A 133 7.44 -4.29 1.51
N SER A 134 6.15 -4.38 1.21
CA SER A 134 5.20 -5.20 1.97
C SER A 134 4.45 -6.15 1.05
N GLY A 135 4.14 -7.35 1.54
CA GLY A 135 3.58 -8.43 0.73
C GLY A 135 4.65 -9.23 -0.02
N ASP A 136 4.21 -10.08 -0.96
CA ASP A 136 5.10 -10.97 -1.71
C ASP A 136 4.66 -11.09 -3.16
N ALA A 137 5.41 -10.45 -4.07
CA ALA A 137 5.16 -10.49 -5.51
C ALA A 137 5.32 -11.90 -6.12
N SER A 138 5.98 -12.84 -5.44
CA SER A 138 6.21 -14.20 -5.91
C SER A 138 5.13 -15.20 -5.47
N LEU A 139 4.22 -14.79 -4.57
CA LEU A 139 3.24 -15.69 -3.98
C LEU A 139 2.22 -16.15 -5.03
N ARG A 140 2.00 -17.47 -5.11
CA ARG A 140 1.04 -18.10 -6.06
C ARG A 140 0.17 -19.17 -5.39
N ALA A 141 0.32 -19.36 -4.08
CA ALA A 141 -0.46 -20.27 -3.28
C ALA A 141 -0.92 -19.54 -2.02
N ALA A 142 -2.05 -19.96 -1.46
CA ALA A 142 -2.57 -19.35 -0.25
C ALA A 142 -1.54 -19.49 0.90
N PRO A 143 -1.13 -18.38 1.53
CA PRO A 143 -0.16 -18.40 2.61
C PRO A 143 -0.75 -18.93 3.93
N GLN A 144 -2.09 -19.02 4.00
CA GLN A 144 -2.86 -19.42 5.15
C GLN A 144 -4.24 -19.95 4.72
N LYS A 145 -5.00 -20.50 5.67
CA LYS A 145 -6.26 -21.21 5.40
C LYS A 145 -7.54 -20.46 5.78
N ASN A 146 -7.44 -19.32 6.45
CA ASN A 146 -8.57 -18.55 7.00
C ASN A 146 -8.82 -17.22 6.29
N GLY A 147 -7.96 -16.84 5.33
CA GLY A 147 -8.09 -15.59 4.56
C GLY A 147 -7.98 -14.29 5.37
N ASP A 148 -7.52 -14.35 6.63
CA ASP A 148 -7.44 -13.17 7.50
C ASP A 148 -6.07 -12.50 7.38
N THR A 149 -5.99 -11.19 7.16
CA THR A 149 -4.69 -10.49 7.24
C THR A 149 -4.04 -10.71 8.60
N ASN A 150 -2.74 -11.01 8.61
CA ASN A 150 -1.95 -11.11 9.84
C ASN A 150 -0.76 -10.15 9.78
N VAL A 151 -0.84 -9.07 10.56
CA VAL A 151 0.24 -8.09 10.76
C VAL A 151 0.95 -8.29 12.11
N ASP A 152 0.64 -9.37 12.82
CA ASP A 152 1.20 -9.67 14.13
C ASP A 152 2.06 -10.95 14.03
N PRO A 153 3.40 -10.82 14.03
CA PRO A 153 4.28 -11.98 13.87
C PRO A 153 4.15 -12.98 15.02
N SER A 154 3.58 -12.60 16.17
CA SER A 154 3.32 -13.53 17.28
C SER A 154 2.14 -14.47 17.03
N LYS A 155 1.28 -14.17 16.04
CA LYS A 155 0.09 -14.95 15.69
C LYS A 155 0.28 -15.90 14.50
N GLY A 156 1.50 -15.97 13.96
CA GLY A 156 1.85 -16.82 12.83
C GLY A 156 2.60 -16.05 11.74
N PRO A 157 2.77 -16.65 10.55
CA PRO A 157 3.37 -15.97 9.41
C PRO A 157 2.64 -14.66 9.10
N VAL A 158 3.42 -13.61 8.85
CA VAL A 158 2.87 -12.31 8.46
C VAL A 158 2.31 -12.42 7.05
N PHE A 159 1.08 -11.98 6.88
CA PHE A 159 0.44 -11.83 5.58
C PHE A 159 -0.37 -10.51 5.59
N PRO A 160 0.21 -9.42 5.09
CA PRO A 160 -0.31 -8.08 5.34
C PRO A 160 -1.27 -7.57 4.27
N GLY A 161 -1.56 -8.38 3.25
CA GLY A 161 -2.38 -8.00 2.11
C GLY A 161 -3.71 -8.74 2.07
N SER A 162 -4.75 -8.10 1.53
CA SER A 162 -6.03 -8.73 1.23
C SER A 162 -6.68 -8.08 0.02
N ILE A 163 -7.74 -8.72 -0.47
CA ILE A 163 -8.66 -8.15 -1.45
C ILE A 163 -10.00 -8.01 -0.76
N THR A 164 -10.55 -6.79 -0.84
CA THR A 164 -11.88 -6.46 -0.34
C THR A 164 -12.86 -6.41 -1.51
N CYS A 165 -13.94 -7.16 -1.37
CA CYS A 165 -15.05 -7.30 -2.30
C CYS A 165 -16.39 -7.27 -1.53
N PRO A 166 -16.88 -6.07 -1.15
CA PRO A 166 -18.15 -5.92 -0.47
C PRO A 166 -19.30 -6.36 -1.37
N ARG A 167 -20.32 -6.99 -0.79
CA ARG A 167 -21.45 -7.57 -1.51
C ARG A 167 -22.76 -6.93 -1.05
N SER A 168 -23.72 -6.78 -1.96
CA SER A 168 -25.08 -6.36 -1.60
C SER A 168 -25.80 -7.42 -0.76
N ASN A 169 -25.36 -8.69 -0.86
CA ASN A 169 -25.83 -9.82 -0.08
C ASN A 169 -24.67 -10.72 0.39
N ASP A 170 -24.23 -10.51 1.63
CA ASP A 170 -23.13 -11.27 2.26
C ASP A 170 -23.44 -12.75 2.52
N ASN A 171 -24.66 -13.22 2.26
CA ASN A 171 -24.97 -14.65 2.30
C ASN A 171 -24.41 -15.40 1.08
N ILE A 172 -24.07 -14.68 0.01
CA ILE A 172 -23.43 -15.26 -1.17
C ILE A 172 -21.96 -14.85 -1.11
N PRO A 173 -21.06 -15.74 -0.68
CA PRO A 173 -19.68 -15.37 -0.38
C PRO A 173 -18.93 -14.94 -1.66
N ALA A 174 -18.05 -13.96 -1.52
CA ALA A 174 -17.24 -13.46 -2.63
C ALA A 174 -16.22 -14.50 -3.14
N TRP A 175 -15.82 -15.43 -2.28
CA TRP A 175 -15.02 -16.61 -2.59
C TRP A 175 -15.84 -17.89 -2.38
N PRO A 176 -15.50 -19.01 -3.04
CA PRO A 176 -16.19 -20.28 -2.80
C PRO A 176 -16.17 -20.70 -1.33
N ALA A 177 -17.33 -21.11 -0.81
CA ALA A 177 -17.46 -21.55 0.58
C ALA A 177 -16.57 -22.79 0.84
N GLY A 178 -15.77 -22.73 1.91
CA GLY A 178 -14.86 -23.81 2.28
C GLY A 178 -13.62 -23.93 1.37
N SER A 179 -13.33 -22.92 0.55
CA SER A 179 -12.07 -22.85 -0.21
C SER A 179 -10.88 -22.99 0.73
N ASP A 180 -9.93 -23.84 0.36
CA ASP A 180 -8.65 -24.02 1.05
C ASP A 180 -7.51 -23.27 0.36
N GLY A 181 -7.83 -22.46 -0.65
CA GLY A 181 -6.86 -21.69 -1.41
C GLY A 181 -6.17 -22.46 -2.53
N SER A 182 -6.61 -23.69 -2.85
CA SER A 182 -5.99 -24.55 -3.88
C SER A 182 -6.67 -24.51 -5.25
N MET A 183 -7.76 -23.77 -5.40
CA MET A 183 -8.46 -23.58 -6.68
C MET A 183 -9.15 -22.21 -6.81
N ALA A 184 -9.30 -21.50 -5.69
CA ALA A 184 -9.90 -20.18 -5.61
C ALA A 184 -9.28 -19.44 -4.42
N GLY A 185 -9.57 -18.14 -4.27
CA GLY A 185 -9.21 -17.41 -3.06
C GLY A 185 -9.95 -17.91 -1.81
N ILE A 186 -9.62 -17.35 -0.65
CA ILE A 186 -10.19 -17.74 0.65
C ILE A 186 -10.82 -16.50 1.29
N GLN A 187 -12.07 -16.63 1.71
CA GLN A 187 -12.77 -15.58 2.46
C GLN A 187 -12.22 -15.46 3.88
N SER A 188 -12.06 -14.23 4.36
CA SER A 188 -11.69 -13.96 5.75
C SER A 188 -12.75 -14.50 6.72
N THR A 189 -12.30 -15.04 7.84
CA THR A 189 -13.18 -15.47 8.94
C THR A 189 -13.65 -14.28 9.80
N ASN A 190 -12.91 -13.17 9.78
CA ASN A 190 -13.22 -11.95 10.51
C ASN A 190 -14.14 -10.99 9.73
N ASN A 191 -14.01 -10.94 8.41
CA ASN A 191 -14.73 -9.99 7.55
C ASN A 191 -15.20 -10.65 6.26
N LYS A 192 -16.52 -10.83 6.09
CA LYS A 192 -17.08 -11.50 4.90
C LYS A 192 -16.88 -10.72 3.59
N GLY A 193 -16.64 -9.41 3.67
CA GLY A 193 -16.32 -8.59 2.51
C GLY A 193 -14.85 -8.66 2.10
N GLU A 194 -14.02 -9.46 2.77
CA GLU A 194 -12.58 -9.48 2.59
C GLU A 194 -12.08 -10.93 2.45
N GLY A 195 -10.94 -11.09 1.80
CA GLY A 195 -10.29 -12.38 1.65
C GLY A 195 -8.94 -12.25 0.97
N ILE A 196 -8.39 -13.39 0.59
CA ILE A 196 -7.09 -13.50 -0.08
C ILE A 196 -7.28 -14.19 -1.43
N GLY A 197 -6.55 -13.73 -2.44
CA GLY A 197 -6.81 -14.15 -3.82
C GLY A 197 -8.04 -13.47 -4.42
N PHE A 198 -8.17 -13.51 -5.74
CA PHE A 198 -9.25 -12.79 -6.42
C PHE A 198 -10.63 -13.35 -6.06
N PRO A 199 -11.63 -12.47 -5.84
CA PRO A 199 -13.01 -12.88 -5.64
C PRO A 199 -13.60 -13.42 -6.95
N PHE A 200 -14.56 -14.32 -6.80
CA PHE A 200 -15.32 -14.91 -7.92
C PHE A 200 -16.63 -14.17 -8.16
N GLN A 201 -16.93 -13.17 -7.34
CA GLN A 201 -18.18 -12.44 -7.37
C GLN A 201 -17.97 -10.99 -7.82
N ASP A 202 -19.03 -10.38 -8.32
CA ASP A 202 -19.09 -8.93 -8.43
C ASP A 202 -19.13 -8.31 -7.02
N CYS A 203 -18.32 -7.29 -6.81
CA CYS A 203 -18.25 -6.51 -5.59
C CYS A 203 -19.26 -5.37 -5.72
N ASP A 204 -20.51 -5.61 -5.35
CA ASP A 204 -21.66 -4.73 -5.59
C ASP A 204 -22.23 -4.09 -4.31
N GLY A 205 -21.53 -4.25 -3.18
CA GLY A 205 -21.93 -3.71 -1.88
C GLY A 205 -21.56 -2.24 -1.66
N TYR A 206 -21.81 -1.76 -0.45
CA TYR A 206 -21.31 -0.45 0.00
C TYR A 206 -19.77 -0.42 -0.01
N ALA A 207 -19.19 0.72 -0.42
CA ALA A 207 -17.75 0.90 -0.57
C ALA A 207 -17.10 -0.10 -1.57
N SER A 208 -17.80 -0.38 -2.66
CA SER A 208 -17.32 -1.08 -3.87
C SER A 208 -16.73 -0.09 -4.88
N PRO A 209 -16.00 -0.49 -5.94
CA PRO A 209 -15.74 -1.84 -6.51
C PRO A 209 -14.65 -2.66 -5.76
N MET A 210 -14.01 -3.63 -6.43
CA MET A 210 -12.91 -4.41 -5.86
C MET A 210 -11.76 -3.53 -5.38
N ARG A 211 -11.22 -3.86 -4.21
CA ARG A 211 -10.20 -3.08 -3.51
C ARG A 211 -9.05 -3.96 -3.07
N MET A 212 -7.83 -3.48 -3.25
CA MET A 212 -6.62 -4.08 -2.69
C MET A 212 -6.25 -3.35 -1.40
N ASP A 213 -6.02 -4.13 -0.36
CA ASP A 213 -5.69 -3.68 0.98
C ASP A 213 -4.30 -4.19 1.34
N LEU A 214 -3.43 -3.31 1.82
CA LEU A 214 -2.05 -3.68 2.16
C LEU A 214 -1.50 -2.89 3.34
N HIS A 215 -1.10 -3.59 4.39
CA HIS A 215 -0.43 -3.03 5.55
C HIS A 215 1.09 -2.97 5.35
N PHE A 216 1.75 -1.97 5.92
CA PHE A 216 3.21 -1.86 5.94
C PHE A 216 3.78 -2.03 7.35
N PRO A 217 5.00 -2.56 7.48
CA PRO A 217 5.70 -2.60 8.76
C PRO A 217 5.91 -1.20 9.33
N SER A 218 5.90 -1.08 10.67
CA SER A 218 6.04 0.20 11.38
C SER A 218 7.24 0.27 12.31
N CYS A 219 8.10 -0.76 12.32
CA CYS A 219 9.37 -0.74 13.06
C CYS A 219 10.54 -0.66 12.11
N TYR A 220 11.51 0.22 12.38
CA TYR A 220 12.70 0.43 11.55
C TYR A 220 14.01 0.19 12.32
N ASN A 221 14.85 -0.68 11.75
CA ASN A 221 16.21 -0.95 12.17
C ASN A 221 17.19 -0.02 11.47
N GLN A 222 17.59 1.01 12.19
CA GLN A 222 18.56 2.00 11.70
C GLN A 222 19.91 1.36 11.31
N THR A 223 20.28 0.23 11.91
CA THR A 223 21.56 -0.46 11.61
C THR A 223 21.57 -1.12 10.24
N ALA A 224 20.40 -1.56 9.75
CA ALA A 224 20.28 -2.13 8.40
C ALA A 224 20.32 -1.06 7.30
N GLY A 225 20.15 0.21 7.67
CA GLY A 225 20.13 1.34 6.74
C GLY A 225 18.81 1.50 6.01
N LEU A 226 18.69 2.63 5.30
CA LEU A 226 17.44 3.08 4.68
C LEU A 226 16.97 2.19 3.53
N THR A 227 17.90 1.56 2.80
CA THR A 227 17.61 0.90 1.52
C THR A 227 17.59 -0.63 1.57
N ASN A 228 17.99 -1.24 2.70
CA ASN A 228 17.95 -2.69 2.87
C ASN A 228 16.52 -3.14 3.25
N PHE A 229 15.57 -2.96 2.33
CA PHE A 229 14.13 -3.17 2.56
C PHE A 229 13.75 -4.56 3.09
N ARG A 230 14.64 -5.56 2.93
CA ARG A 230 14.42 -6.94 3.39
C ARG A 230 14.66 -7.12 4.89
N GLU A 231 15.47 -6.26 5.49
CA GLU A 231 15.93 -6.41 6.88
C GLU A 231 15.75 -5.13 7.70
N ASN A 232 15.47 -4.01 7.04
CA ASN A 232 15.37 -2.71 7.69
C ASN A 232 14.04 -2.51 8.42
N THR A 233 12.97 -3.21 8.05
CA THR A 233 11.65 -2.98 8.62
C THR A 233 10.95 -4.28 8.98
N ARG A 234 10.09 -4.20 10.00
CA ARG A 234 9.22 -5.31 10.40
C ARG A 234 7.96 -4.82 11.09
N PHE A 235 6.95 -5.68 11.15
CA PHE A 235 5.74 -5.41 11.92
C PHE A 235 6.03 -5.45 13.43
N PRO A 236 5.38 -4.58 14.22
CA PRO A 236 5.53 -4.56 15.68
C PRO A 236 4.91 -5.79 16.34
N GLU A 237 5.32 -6.07 17.56
CA GLU A 237 4.84 -7.21 18.35
C GLU A 237 3.77 -6.78 19.37
N ASP A 238 2.82 -7.67 19.66
CA ASP A 238 1.88 -7.45 20.77
C ASP A 238 2.62 -7.40 22.11
N ARG A 239 2.34 -6.37 22.92
CA ARG A 239 2.84 -6.25 24.30
C ARG A 239 1.72 -6.27 25.34
N GLY A 240 0.51 -6.62 24.94
CA GLY A 240 -0.67 -6.59 25.78
C GLY A 240 -1.26 -5.19 25.91
N GLY A 241 -2.49 -5.10 26.44
CA GLY A 241 -3.19 -3.83 26.61
C GLY A 241 -3.53 -3.12 25.29
N GLY A 242 -3.52 -3.84 24.17
CA GLY A 242 -3.75 -3.28 22.82
C GLY A 242 -2.54 -2.56 22.22
N LYS A 243 -1.39 -2.57 22.91
CA LYS A 243 -0.17 -1.90 22.45
C LYS A 243 0.66 -2.79 21.54
N LYS A 244 1.24 -2.16 20.52
CA LYS A 244 2.16 -2.76 19.56
C LYS A 244 3.50 -2.06 19.68
N ASP A 245 4.55 -2.79 20.05
CA ASP A 245 5.87 -2.20 20.26
C ASP A 245 6.90 -2.72 19.28
N CYS A 246 7.87 -1.86 19.03
CA CYS A 246 9.04 -2.21 18.26
C CYS A 246 10.09 -2.92 19.12
N PRO A 247 10.98 -3.68 18.50
CA PRO A 247 12.10 -4.30 19.21
C PRO A 247 12.99 -3.23 19.82
N ASP A 248 13.69 -3.58 20.90
CA ASP A 248 14.61 -2.66 21.56
C ASP A 248 15.65 -2.10 20.56
N GLY A 249 15.79 -0.78 20.54
CA GLY A 249 16.70 -0.06 19.64
C GLY A 249 16.18 0.18 18.22
N TRP A 250 14.94 -0.22 17.90
CA TRP A 250 14.29 0.08 16.63
C TRP A 250 13.38 1.31 16.79
N LEU A 251 13.29 2.13 15.74
CA LEU A 251 12.35 3.25 15.70
C LEU A 251 10.94 2.72 15.44
N HIS A 252 9.95 3.26 16.15
CA HIS A 252 8.55 3.09 15.79
C HIS A 252 8.14 4.25 14.90
N MET A 253 7.56 3.95 13.74
CA MET A 253 7.10 4.91 12.73
C MET A 253 5.59 4.74 12.50
N PRO A 254 4.92 5.58 11.71
CA PRO A 254 3.52 5.38 11.37
C PRO A 254 3.29 4.02 10.71
N HIS A 255 2.23 3.32 11.12
CA HIS A 255 1.74 2.14 10.42
C HIS A 255 0.94 2.58 9.20
N MET A 256 1.46 2.32 8.00
CA MET A 256 0.74 2.64 6.76
C MET A 256 -0.18 1.51 6.33
N PHE A 257 -1.32 1.90 5.76
CA PHE A 257 -2.23 0.98 5.09
C PHE A 257 -2.66 1.56 3.74
N TYR A 258 -2.38 0.85 2.67
CA TYR A 258 -2.78 1.21 1.32
C TYR A 258 -4.18 0.66 1.06
N GLU A 259 -5.05 1.55 0.59
CA GLU A 259 -6.41 1.25 0.16
C GLU A 259 -6.51 1.64 -1.32
N VAL A 260 -6.51 0.66 -2.22
CA VAL A 260 -6.48 0.89 -3.67
C VAL A 260 -7.72 0.31 -4.32
N TYR A 261 -8.57 1.16 -4.88
CA TYR A 261 -9.77 0.75 -5.61
C TYR A 261 -9.52 0.62 -7.10
N TRP A 262 -10.10 -0.41 -7.71
CA TRP A 262 -10.02 -0.67 -9.15
C TRP A 262 -11.41 -0.62 -9.78
N ASN A 263 -11.59 0.11 -10.88
CA ASN A 263 -12.87 0.30 -11.57
C ASN A 263 -13.38 -0.96 -12.30
N THR A 264 -13.49 -2.10 -11.60
CA THR A 264 -13.94 -3.39 -12.16
C THR A 264 -15.36 -3.32 -12.72
N HIS A 265 -16.23 -2.46 -12.18
CA HIS A 265 -17.59 -2.27 -12.69
C HIS A 265 -17.68 -1.74 -14.12
N LYS A 266 -16.66 -1.00 -14.60
CA LYS A 266 -16.60 -0.59 -16.03
C LYS A 266 -16.49 -1.79 -16.97
N LEU A 267 -16.01 -2.92 -16.45
CA LEU A 267 -15.76 -4.15 -17.20
C LEU A 267 -16.87 -5.19 -16.99
N LEU A 268 -17.79 -4.96 -16.04
CA LEU A 268 -18.87 -5.89 -15.67
C LEU A 268 -19.67 -6.43 -16.87
N PRO A 269 -20.04 -5.62 -17.89
CA PRO A 269 -20.75 -6.14 -19.06
C PRO A 269 -19.99 -7.25 -19.82
N ARG A 270 -18.66 -7.32 -19.70
CA ARG A 270 -17.78 -8.27 -20.40
C ARG A 270 -17.46 -9.53 -19.60
N PHE A 271 -17.74 -9.56 -18.28
CA PHE A 271 -17.49 -10.74 -17.44
C PHE A 271 -18.69 -11.19 -16.60
N LYS A 272 -19.88 -10.59 -16.78
CA LYS A 272 -21.10 -10.97 -16.04
C LYS A 272 -21.38 -12.48 -16.01
N ASP A 273 -21.04 -13.20 -17.10
CA ASP A 273 -21.31 -14.63 -17.24
C ASP A 273 -20.30 -15.51 -16.45
N LEU A 274 -19.23 -14.90 -15.94
CA LEU A 274 -18.21 -15.52 -15.08
C LEU A 274 -18.51 -15.38 -13.59
N ILE A 275 -19.44 -14.50 -13.20
CA ILE A 275 -19.79 -14.27 -11.79
C ILE A 275 -20.18 -15.60 -11.14
N GLY A 276 -19.49 -15.93 -10.05
CA GLY A 276 -19.60 -17.16 -9.28
C GLY A 276 -18.84 -18.36 -9.83
N LYS A 277 -18.07 -18.21 -10.92
CA LYS A 277 -17.37 -19.31 -11.60
C LYS A 277 -15.85 -19.14 -11.61
N GLU A 278 -15.38 -17.97 -12.00
CA GLU A 278 -13.95 -17.65 -12.19
C GLU A 278 -13.71 -16.15 -12.09
N SER A 279 -12.46 -15.72 -11.93
CA SER A 279 -12.08 -14.30 -11.88
C SER A 279 -11.32 -13.87 -13.13
N PRO A 280 -11.74 -12.83 -13.86
CA PRO A 280 -11.07 -12.40 -15.09
C PRO A 280 -9.88 -11.45 -14.84
N PHE A 281 -9.38 -11.39 -13.61
CA PHE A 281 -8.37 -10.43 -13.19
C PHE A 281 -7.01 -11.10 -13.00
N VAL A 282 -5.96 -10.35 -13.32
CA VAL A 282 -4.57 -10.79 -13.16
C VAL A 282 -3.73 -9.62 -12.66
N TRP A 283 -2.85 -9.85 -11.69
CA TRP A 283 -1.82 -8.87 -11.37
C TRP A 283 -0.79 -8.81 -12.50
N SER A 284 -0.16 -7.66 -12.69
CA SER A 284 0.81 -7.42 -13.77
C SER A 284 2.03 -8.35 -13.78
N ASN A 285 2.34 -8.99 -12.65
CA ASN A 285 3.37 -10.04 -12.53
C ASN A 285 2.87 -11.44 -13.00
N GLY A 286 1.72 -11.48 -13.66
CA GLY A 286 1.08 -12.69 -14.16
C GLY A 286 0.32 -13.50 -13.12
N ASP A 287 0.14 -13.01 -11.89
CA ASP A 287 -0.63 -13.75 -10.88
C ASP A 287 -2.14 -13.69 -11.15
N ALA A 288 -2.71 -14.82 -11.58
CA ALA A 288 -4.15 -15.03 -11.74
C ALA A 288 -4.82 -15.55 -10.46
N THR A 289 -4.05 -15.86 -9.40
CA THR A 289 -4.64 -16.28 -8.12
C THR A 289 -5.08 -15.08 -7.27
N GLY A 290 -4.38 -13.95 -7.41
CA GLY A 290 -4.57 -12.76 -6.59
C GLY A 290 -3.79 -12.77 -5.27
N PHE A 291 -3.00 -13.80 -4.97
CA PHE A 291 -2.23 -13.91 -3.72
C PHE A 291 -1.01 -13.01 -3.67
N SER A 292 -0.48 -12.56 -4.82
CA SER A 292 0.74 -11.76 -4.88
C SER A 292 0.55 -10.28 -4.60
N VAL A 293 -0.44 -9.92 -3.78
CA VAL A 293 -0.64 -8.53 -3.33
C VAL A 293 0.63 -8.07 -2.64
N HIS A 294 1.15 -6.93 -3.09
CA HIS A 294 2.32 -6.28 -2.53
C HIS A 294 2.31 -4.79 -2.87
N GLY A 295 3.27 -4.08 -2.31
CA GLY A 295 3.48 -2.68 -2.58
C GLY A 295 4.75 -2.19 -1.94
N ASP A 296 5.13 -1.00 -2.36
CA ASP A 296 6.46 -0.48 -2.15
C ASP A 296 6.38 1.01 -1.84
N PHE A 297 7.40 1.48 -1.13
CA PHE A 297 7.43 2.82 -0.60
C PHE A 297 8.85 3.38 -0.57
N ILE A 298 8.99 4.66 -0.91
CA ILE A 298 10.17 5.47 -0.56
C ILE A 298 9.69 6.72 0.17
N ALA A 299 10.18 6.91 1.38
CA ALA A 299 9.91 8.10 2.17
C ALA A 299 10.48 9.37 1.51
N GLY A 300 9.62 10.36 1.31
CA GLY A 300 9.98 11.69 0.86
C GLY A 300 9.15 12.78 1.53
N TRP A 301 8.56 12.47 2.70
CA TRP A 301 7.96 13.48 3.56
C TRP A 301 8.99 14.51 4.03
N ASP A 302 8.52 15.73 4.28
CA ASP A 302 9.19 16.61 5.22
C ASP A 302 9.08 16.06 6.63
N GLU A 303 10.22 15.67 7.20
CA GLU A 303 10.30 15.00 8.50
C GLU A 303 9.68 15.84 9.61
N ALA A 304 9.89 17.17 9.59
CA ALA A 304 9.31 18.06 10.59
C ALA A 304 7.79 18.17 10.45
N VAL A 305 7.28 18.21 9.21
CA VAL A 305 5.83 18.24 8.96
C VAL A 305 5.18 16.91 9.33
N LEU A 306 5.79 15.78 8.97
CA LEU A 306 5.28 14.47 9.33
C LEU A 306 5.33 14.25 10.84
N GLN A 307 6.39 14.66 11.53
CA GLN A 307 6.45 14.59 13.00
C GLN A 307 5.34 15.43 13.63
N HIS A 308 5.10 16.65 13.14
CA HIS A 308 3.99 17.47 13.61
C HIS A 308 2.63 16.77 13.42
N ILE A 309 2.42 16.09 12.29
CA ILE A 309 1.20 15.30 12.04
C ILE A 309 1.08 14.16 13.05
N ILE A 310 2.16 13.40 13.29
CA ILE A 310 2.20 12.28 14.24
C ILE A 310 1.82 12.75 15.65
N ASP A 311 2.33 13.90 16.05
CA ASP A 311 2.18 14.44 17.40
C ASP A 311 0.79 15.06 17.64
N THR A 312 0.12 15.56 16.59
CA THR A 312 -1.04 16.46 16.75
C THR A 312 -2.31 16.08 15.99
N CYS A 313 -2.25 15.12 15.07
CA CYS A 313 -3.35 14.87 14.14
C CYS A 313 -4.18 13.61 14.45
N ASP A 314 -5.50 13.80 14.49
CA ASP A 314 -6.50 12.71 14.57
C ASP A 314 -7.76 13.06 13.76
N VAL A 315 -7.57 13.43 12.50
CA VAL A 315 -8.66 13.88 11.62
C VAL A 315 -9.36 12.71 10.90
N GLY A 316 -8.84 11.50 11.04
CA GLY A 316 -9.38 10.28 10.45
C GLY A 316 -9.70 10.43 8.96
N HIS A 317 -10.93 10.08 8.59
CA HIS A 317 -11.43 10.17 7.23
C HIS A 317 -11.66 11.60 6.72
N GLN A 318 -11.51 12.63 7.53
CA GLN A 318 -11.47 14.01 7.02
C GLN A 318 -10.17 14.27 6.25
N GLY A 319 -9.11 13.48 6.49
CA GLY A 319 -7.88 13.44 5.71
C GLY A 319 -6.78 14.39 6.19
N ILE A 320 -5.52 14.03 5.95
CA ILE A 320 -4.31 14.69 6.48
C ILE A 320 -4.24 16.18 6.17
N HIS A 321 -4.81 16.63 5.06
CA HIS A 321 -4.86 18.04 4.68
C HIS A 321 -5.64 18.92 5.66
N ASN A 322 -6.44 18.33 6.56
CA ASN A 322 -7.17 19.02 7.62
C ASN A 322 -6.47 18.93 8.99
N CYS A 323 -5.26 18.36 9.07
CA CYS A 323 -4.50 18.31 10.32
C CYS A 323 -4.23 19.74 10.85
N PRO A 324 -4.48 20.01 12.14
CA PRO A 324 -4.21 21.31 12.74
C PRO A 324 -2.74 21.72 12.55
N GLY A 325 -2.50 22.93 12.03
CA GLY A 325 -1.13 23.45 11.88
C GLY A 325 -0.29 22.80 10.77
N LEU A 326 -0.91 22.11 9.81
CA LEU A 326 -0.21 21.54 8.66
C LEU A 326 0.62 22.61 7.93
N GLN A 327 1.94 22.41 7.89
CA GLN A 327 2.88 23.31 7.24
C GLN A 327 3.06 22.94 5.75
N GLY A 328 3.50 23.91 4.94
CA GLY A 328 3.74 23.72 3.51
C GLY A 328 2.50 23.80 2.61
N GLY A 329 1.30 23.69 3.17
CA GLY A 329 0.03 23.82 2.45
C GLY A 329 -0.29 22.62 1.56
N VAL A 330 -1.31 22.77 0.70
CA VAL A 330 -1.87 21.71 -0.13
C VAL A 330 -1.74 22.04 -1.62
N ASN A 331 -1.68 21.00 -2.45
CA ASN A 331 -1.73 21.10 -3.90
C ASN A 331 -3.14 21.49 -4.39
N ASP A 332 -3.21 22.16 -5.54
CA ASP A 332 -4.47 22.53 -6.18
C ASP A 332 -5.10 21.29 -6.84
N PRO A 333 -6.31 20.87 -6.42
CA PRO A 333 -6.95 19.67 -6.94
C PRO A 333 -7.45 19.81 -8.39
N SER A 334 -7.43 21.02 -8.98
CA SER A 334 -7.80 21.24 -10.37
C SER A 334 -6.71 20.83 -11.38
N ASP A 335 -5.48 20.60 -10.90
CA ASP A 335 -4.34 20.15 -11.71
C ASP A 335 -4.13 18.62 -11.58
N SER A 336 -3.13 18.07 -12.26
CA SER A 336 -2.70 16.67 -12.10
C SER A 336 -1.17 16.58 -12.22
N CYS A 337 -0.53 15.97 -11.22
CA CYS A 337 0.89 15.65 -11.31
C CYS A 337 1.06 14.32 -12.05
N THR A 338 1.72 14.36 -13.20
CA THR A 338 2.00 13.17 -14.04
C THR A 338 3.42 13.23 -14.57
N ILE A 339 3.98 12.05 -14.87
CA ILE A 339 5.28 11.90 -15.54
C ILE A 339 5.18 10.85 -16.64
N GLU A 340 6.10 10.92 -17.60
CA GLU A 340 6.23 9.87 -18.61
C GLU A 340 6.94 8.65 -18.03
N CYS A 341 6.51 7.46 -18.44
CA CYS A 341 7.19 6.22 -18.11
C CYS A 341 8.56 6.21 -18.82
N PRO A 342 9.69 6.05 -18.09
CA PRO A 342 11.02 6.00 -18.72
C PRO A 342 11.29 4.71 -19.50
N VAL A 343 10.36 3.74 -19.47
CA VAL A 343 10.46 2.48 -20.20
C VAL A 343 9.62 2.57 -21.47
N GLY A 344 10.26 2.46 -22.63
CA GLY A 344 9.60 2.49 -23.94
C GLY A 344 8.85 1.19 -24.26
N GLU A 345 7.79 0.90 -23.52
CA GLU A 345 6.93 -0.27 -23.68
C GLU A 345 5.45 0.15 -23.58
N VAL A 346 4.60 -0.48 -24.40
CA VAL A 346 3.16 -0.28 -24.33
C VAL A 346 2.62 -1.05 -23.13
N THR A 347 2.03 -0.34 -22.17
CA THR A 347 1.45 -0.95 -20.97
C THR A 347 -0.07 -0.90 -20.95
N ASP A 348 -0.71 -0.11 -21.80
CA ASP A 348 -2.14 0.15 -21.83
C ASP A 348 -2.80 -0.24 -23.16
N GLY A 349 -4.12 -0.06 -23.24
CA GLY A 349 -4.91 -0.52 -24.38
C GLY A 349 -5.12 -2.04 -24.38
N GLN A 350 -5.34 -2.61 -25.57
CA GLN A 350 -5.54 -4.03 -25.76
C GLN A 350 -4.23 -4.73 -26.09
N LEU A 351 -3.77 -5.60 -25.19
CA LEU A 351 -2.49 -6.29 -25.26
C LEU A 351 -2.68 -7.78 -25.53
N ASP A 352 -1.82 -8.36 -26.37
CA ASP A 352 -1.79 -9.81 -26.58
C ASP A 352 -1.08 -10.57 -25.44
N GLU A 353 -0.21 -9.88 -24.70
CA GLU A 353 0.53 -10.39 -23.55
C GLU A 353 0.69 -9.32 -22.47
N LEU A 354 0.91 -9.73 -21.22
CA LEU A 354 1.21 -8.78 -20.15
C LEU A 354 2.58 -8.14 -20.39
N PRO A 355 2.75 -6.83 -20.12
CA PRO A 355 4.02 -6.15 -20.34
C PRO A 355 5.16 -6.83 -19.57
N GLY A 356 6.35 -6.85 -20.19
CA GLY A 356 7.48 -7.61 -19.71
C GLY A 356 7.51 -9.07 -20.12
N ASN A 357 6.63 -9.48 -21.03
CA ASN A 357 6.39 -10.87 -21.39
C ASN A 357 6.06 -11.72 -20.15
N ASN A 358 5.29 -11.15 -19.21
CA ASN A 358 4.94 -11.84 -17.97
C ASN A 358 3.93 -12.97 -18.28
N PRO A 359 4.31 -14.25 -18.11
CA PRO A 359 3.37 -15.33 -18.32
C PRO A 359 2.31 -15.32 -17.22
N VAL A 360 1.05 -15.53 -17.59
CA VAL A 360 -0.01 -15.77 -16.62
C VAL A 360 0.27 -17.10 -15.90
N ARG A 361 0.18 -17.08 -14.57
CA ARG A 361 0.46 -18.16 -13.62
C ARG A 361 -0.59 -18.13 -12.51
N GLY A 362 -0.83 -19.23 -11.83
CA GLY A 362 -1.94 -19.33 -10.86
C GLY A 362 -3.01 -20.30 -11.32
N TRP A 363 -4.29 -20.10 -10.98
CA TRP A 363 -5.37 -21.10 -11.05
C TRP A 363 -5.81 -21.52 -12.47
N GLN A 364 -4.85 -21.81 -13.35
CA GLN A 364 -4.89 -22.21 -14.76
C GLN A 364 -5.76 -21.37 -15.71
N TYR A 365 -6.38 -20.30 -15.23
CA TYR A 365 -5.93 -18.90 -15.37
C TYR A 365 -7.10 -17.91 -15.32
N GLY A 366 -7.88 -18.09 -14.27
CA GLY A 366 -9.09 -17.37 -13.92
C GLY A 366 -9.95 -18.29 -13.08
#